data_AF-A0A9E5WNF7-F1
#
_entry.id   AF-A0A9E5WNF7-F1
#
_cell.length_a   1.000
_cell.length_b   1.000
_cell.length_c   1.000
_cell.angle_alpha   90.00
_cell.angle_beta   90.00
_cell.angle_gamma   90.00
#
_symmetry.space_group_name_H-M   'P 1'
#
loop_
_entity.id
_entity.type
_entity.pdbx_description
1 polymer ?
#
loop_
_entity_poly.entity_id
_entity_poly.type
_entity_poly.pdbx_seq_one_letter_code
_entity_poly.pdbx_strand_id
1 'polypeptide(L)'
;MTKRKNTRTWPTAETACLIRIGWDGPIASKVLIAKPVLVAARLVRTGRAAWAFLSTLSAAAPILFLLVAGASAVAGLPRTVPERVGMRADVLSRIDAVVAKGLEQGRMPGCVVCIGRRGFIVFRKAYGFRQLLPKKERMTSDTLFDLASLTKPVATATSIMLLVERGQIRLRDEVADHIPEFGQNGKEDITIEQLLTHQGGLIPDNPLADYKDGPEKAMERIFALKPKVEPGTRFIYTDVGFIVLGELVRRVSGRPLDVFAR
;
A
#
# COMPACT_ATOMS: atom_id res chain seq x y z
N MET A 1 -44.87 -1.57 -36.79
CA MET A 1 -44.72 -0.40 -35.89
C MET A 1 -44.85 -0.87 -34.46
N THR A 2 -43.73 -1.12 -33.77
CA THR A 2 -43.72 -1.60 -32.38
C THR A 2 -42.78 -0.72 -31.56
N LYS A 3 -43.37 0.04 -30.61
CA LYS A 3 -42.68 0.94 -29.69
C LYS A 3 -41.90 0.13 -28.64
N ARG A 4 -40.56 0.28 -28.60
CA ARG A 4 -39.72 -0.19 -27.48
C ARG A 4 -39.69 0.86 -26.39
N LYS A 5 -40.16 0.51 -25.19
CA LYS A 5 -39.93 1.25 -23.94
C LYS A 5 -38.47 1.06 -23.53
N ASN A 6 -37.75 2.17 -23.35
CA ASN A 6 -36.36 2.19 -22.89
C ASN A 6 -36.35 2.52 -21.39
N THR A 7 -36.20 1.50 -20.55
CA THR A 7 -35.91 1.65 -19.12
C THR A 7 -34.54 1.03 -18.87
N ARG A 8 -33.48 1.86 -18.96
CA ARG A 8 -32.16 1.48 -18.46
C ARG A 8 -32.14 1.70 -16.95
N THR A 9 -32.29 0.61 -16.21
CA THR A 9 -31.88 0.51 -14.81
C THR A 9 -30.35 0.45 -14.77
N TRP A 10 -29.74 1.29 -13.93
CA TRP A 10 -28.30 1.28 -13.68
C TRP A 10 -28.00 0.18 -12.65
N PRO A 11 -26.99 -0.70 -12.86
CA PRO A 11 -26.54 -1.58 -11.80
C PRO A 11 -25.78 -0.74 -10.76
N THR A 12 -26.25 -0.82 -9.53
CA THR A 12 -25.50 -0.47 -8.33
C THR A 12 -24.32 -1.43 -8.12
N ALA A 13 -23.26 -0.91 -7.51
CA ALA A 13 -22.03 -1.56 -7.03
C ALA A 13 -20.84 -1.60 -8.01
N GLU A 14 -19.72 -1.03 -7.51
CA GLU A 14 -18.34 -1.20 -7.96
C GLU A 14 -18.00 -0.80 -9.40
N THR A 15 -17.85 0.50 -9.62
CA THR A 15 -16.90 0.99 -10.62
C THR A 15 -15.58 1.29 -9.92
N ALA A 16 -14.76 0.27 -9.72
CA ALA A 16 -13.32 0.51 -9.57
C ALA A 16 -12.88 1.21 -10.85
N CYS A 17 -12.53 2.50 -10.76
CA CYS A 17 -11.95 3.23 -11.87
C CYS A 17 -10.52 2.69 -12.08
N LEU A 18 -10.42 1.57 -12.80
CA LEU A 18 -9.19 1.14 -13.44
C LEU A 18 -8.87 2.19 -14.50
N ILE A 19 -8.13 3.23 -14.12
CA ILE A 19 -7.45 4.09 -15.09
C ILE A 19 -6.37 3.21 -15.74
N ARG A 20 -6.74 2.55 -16.83
CA ARG A 20 -5.82 1.89 -17.73
C ARG A 20 -5.00 2.99 -18.40
N ILE A 21 -3.85 3.34 -17.80
CA ILE A 21 -2.83 4.13 -18.49
C ILE A 21 -2.19 3.18 -19.50
N GLY A 22 -2.82 3.03 -20.67
CA GLY A 22 -2.22 2.36 -21.81
C GLY A 22 -1.00 3.16 -22.24
N TRP A 23 0.19 2.60 -22.01
CA TRP A 23 1.45 3.14 -22.51
C TRP A 23 1.92 2.24 -23.64
N ASP A 24 1.50 2.54 -24.87
CA ASP A 24 2.06 1.95 -26.09
C ASP A 24 3.22 2.84 -26.55
N GLY A 25 4.44 2.54 -26.10
CA GLY A 25 5.65 3.25 -26.51
C GLY A 25 6.94 2.59 -26.02
N PRO A 26 7.98 2.45 -26.87
CA PRO A 26 9.17 1.67 -26.54
C PRO A 26 10.24 2.55 -25.88
N ILE A 27 10.20 2.72 -24.57
CA ILE A 27 11.36 3.24 -23.82
C ILE A 27 11.52 2.44 -22.53
N ALA A 28 12.31 1.37 -22.65
CA ALA A 28 12.94 0.71 -21.51
C ALA A 28 13.95 1.69 -20.90
N SER A 29 13.63 2.30 -19.76
CA SER A 29 14.62 2.96 -18.91
C SER A 29 14.67 2.25 -17.56
N LYS A 30 15.73 1.46 -17.43
CA LYS A 30 16.26 0.77 -16.24
C LYS A 30 16.05 1.58 -14.96
N VAL A 31 15.31 1.02 -14.01
CA VAL A 31 15.39 1.44 -12.60
C VAL A 31 16.62 0.76 -12.01
N LEU A 32 17.73 1.49 -11.94
CA LEU A 32 18.90 1.10 -11.17
C LEU A 32 18.63 1.46 -9.70
N ILE A 33 18.42 0.46 -8.86
CA ILE A 33 18.38 0.65 -7.41
C ILE A 33 19.82 0.87 -6.95
N ALA A 34 20.16 2.10 -6.57
CA ALA A 34 21.43 2.42 -5.95
C ALA A 34 21.46 1.80 -4.53
N LYS A 35 22.42 0.90 -4.29
CA LYS A 35 22.74 0.39 -2.95
C LYS A 35 23.42 1.50 -2.13
N PRO A 36 23.01 1.78 -0.88
CA PRO A 36 23.89 2.49 0.04
C PRO A 36 24.97 1.50 0.53
N VAL A 37 26.22 1.81 0.20
CA VAL A 37 27.41 1.21 0.82
C VAL A 37 27.48 1.72 2.25
N LEU A 38 27.26 0.83 3.22
CA LEU A 38 27.53 1.13 4.63
C LEU A 38 28.97 0.74 4.94
N VAL A 39 29.82 1.73 5.20
CA VAL A 39 31.16 1.50 5.76
C VAL A 39 30.99 1.16 7.24
N ALA A 40 31.19 -0.11 7.59
CA ALA A 40 31.23 -0.55 8.99
C ALA A 40 32.60 -0.22 9.59
N ALA A 41 32.65 0.73 10.52
CA ALA A 41 33.81 0.93 11.38
C ALA A 41 33.93 -0.24 12.36
N ARG A 42 35.04 -0.98 12.24
CA ARG A 42 35.36 -2.16 13.03
C ARG A 42 35.94 -1.72 14.38
N LEU A 43 35.15 -1.73 15.45
CA LEU A 43 35.70 -1.55 16.80
C LEU A 43 36.30 -2.89 17.27
N VAL A 44 37.63 -2.92 17.35
CA VAL A 44 38.41 -4.05 17.83
C VAL A 44 38.19 -4.22 19.33
N ARG A 45 37.74 -5.43 19.72
CA ARG A 45 37.59 -5.89 21.09
C ARG A 45 38.97 -6.36 21.59
N THR A 46 39.59 -5.64 22.51
CA THR A 46 40.66 -6.18 23.37
C THR A 46 40.17 -6.17 24.82
N GLY A 47 40.55 -7.20 25.58
CA GLY A 47 39.82 -7.66 26.75
C GLY A 47 40.51 -7.47 28.10
N ARG A 48 39.84 -8.08 29.09
CA ARG A 48 40.24 -8.47 30.46
C ARG A 48 40.31 -7.37 31.55
N ALA A 49 39.25 -7.39 32.37
CA ALA A 49 39.23 -7.54 33.83
C ALA A 49 40.21 -6.74 34.71
N ALA A 50 39.67 -5.96 35.66
CA ALA A 50 40.01 -6.06 37.09
C ALA A 50 39.12 -5.18 37.99
N TRP A 51 38.49 -5.85 38.97
CA TRP A 51 38.34 -5.54 40.39
C TRP A 51 37.83 -4.18 40.93
N ALA A 52 36.84 -4.34 41.81
CA ALA A 52 36.15 -3.40 42.71
C ALA A 52 37.05 -2.47 43.55
N PHE A 53 36.52 -1.27 43.91
CA PHE A 53 36.20 -0.89 45.30
C PHE A 53 35.42 0.45 45.38
N LEU A 54 34.62 0.57 46.43
CA LEU A 54 33.66 1.63 46.83
C LEU A 54 34.25 3.05 46.98
N SER A 55 33.42 4.08 46.74
CA SER A 55 33.02 5.06 47.79
C SER A 55 32.07 6.17 47.27
N THR A 56 30.82 6.12 47.78
CA THR A 56 29.96 7.22 48.29
C THR A 56 29.86 8.61 47.62
N LEU A 57 28.61 8.93 47.22
CA LEU A 57 27.84 10.19 47.38
C LEU A 57 28.43 11.51 46.84
N SER A 58 27.73 12.14 45.87
CA SER A 58 27.02 13.42 46.10
C SER A 58 26.42 14.00 44.79
N ALA A 59 25.29 14.68 44.97
CA ALA A 59 24.64 15.65 44.08
C ALA A 59 23.95 15.12 42.81
N ALA A 60 22.62 15.02 42.95
CA ALA A 60 21.65 15.05 41.87
C ALA A 60 21.89 16.27 40.97
N ALA A 61 22.21 16.03 39.71
CA ALA A 61 21.94 16.95 38.62
C ALA A 61 20.77 16.34 37.84
N PRO A 62 19.60 16.99 37.74
CA PRO A 62 18.61 16.55 36.78
C PRO A 62 19.21 16.91 35.42
N ILE A 63 19.76 15.92 34.73
CA ILE A 63 19.99 16.02 33.29
C ILE A 63 18.60 16.15 32.70
N LEU A 64 18.18 17.40 32.49
CA LEU A 64 17.04 17.77 31.70
C LEU A 64 17.35 17.33 30.27
N PHE A 65 17.13 16.05 30.00
CA PHE A 65 17.15 15.52 28.66
C PHE A 65 15.94 16.15 27.98
N LEU A 66 16.18 17.28 27.30
CA LEU A 66 15.20 17.90 26.43
C LEU A 66 14.92 16.86 25.34
N LEU A 67 13.90 16.03 25.57
CA LEU A 67 13.25 15.24 24.55
C LEU A 67 12.65 16.25 23.58
N VAL A 68 13.47 16.70 22.62
CA VAL A 68 12.96 17.19 21.36
C VAL A 68 12.37 15.96 20.68
N ALA A 69 11.16 15.60 21.13
CA ALA A 69 10.23 14.85 20.31
C ALA A 69 9.91 15.78 19.13
N GLY A 70 10.83 15.80 18.17
CA GLY A 70 10.56 16.26 16.83
C GLY A 70 9.53 15.31 16.28
N ALA A 71 8.25 15.56 16.60
CA ALA A 71 7.17 15.19 15.75
C ALA A 71 7.48 15.88 14.43
N SER A 72 8.26 15.20 13.57
CA SER A 72 8.21 15.44 12.15
C SER A 72 6.80 15.06 11.78
N ALA A 73 5.88 16.03 11.90
CA ALA A 73 4.72 16.05 11.04
C ALA A 73 5.29 15.76 9.67
N VAL A 74 4.86 14.67 9.04
CA VAL A 74 5.18 14.40 7.64
C VAL A 74 4.51 15.53 6.88
N ALA A 75 5.19 16.66 6.82
CA ALA A 75 4.76 17.82 6.07
C ALA A 75 4.77 17.35 4.62
N GLY A 76 3.59 17.38 3.99
CA GLY A 76 3.48 17.03 2.58
C GLY A 76 4.50 17.81 1.77
N LEU A 77 4.98 17.21 0.67
CA LEU A 77 6.01 17.80 -0.18
C LEU A 77 5.67 19.27 -0.51
N PRO A 78 6.61 20.21 -0.36
CA PRO A 78 6.38 21.62 -0.66
C PRO A 78 6.00 21.83 -2.13
N ARG A 79 5.22 22.88 -2.41
CA ARG A 79 4.85 23.24 -3.79
C ARG A 79 5.92 24.10 -4.45
N THR A 80 6.14 23.93 -5.75
CA THR A 80 7.02 24.82 -6.53
C THR A 80 6.59 24.90 -8.00
N VAL A 81 7.18 25.83 -8.75
CA VAL A 81 6.92 25.96 -10.19
C VAL A 81 7.64 24.86 -10.97
N PRO A 82 7.05 24.34 -12.06
CA PRO A 82 7.62 23.24 -12.85
C PRO A 82 9.08 23.46 -13.28
N GLU A 83 9.42 24.70 -13.66
CA GLU A 83 10.72 25.09 -14.20
C GLU A 83 11.84 24.83 -13.19
N ARG A 84 11.58 25.03 -11.90
CA ARG A 84 12.57 24.85 -10.82
C ARG A 84 13.06 23.41 -10.71
N VAL A 85 12.26 22.45 -11.13
CA VAL A 85 12.61 21.02 -11.11
C VAL A 85 12.84 20.46 -12.51
N GLY A 86 13.06 21.34 -13.50
CA GLY A 86 13.33 20.96 -14.88
C GLY A 86 12.13 20.38 -15.61
N MET A 87 10.92 20.83 -15.26
CA MET A 87 9.68 20.52 -15.99
C MET A 87 9.18 21.76 -16.73
N ARG A 88 8.45 21.51 -17.81
CA ARG A 88 7.85 22.54 -18.65
C ARG A 88 6.40 22.78 -18.24
N ALA A 89 6.05 23.99 -17.79
CA ALA A 89 4.68 24.32 -17.44
C ALA A 89 3.69 24.16 -18.62
N ASP A 90 4.13 24.46 -19.84
CA ASP A 90 3.31 24.35 -21.05
C ASP A 90 2.98 22.89 -21.44
N VAL A 91 3.81 21.93 -21.00
CA VAL A 91 3.50 20.50 -21.15
C VAL A 91 2.50 20.07 -20.08
N LEU A 92 2.68 20.54 -18.84
CA LEU A 92 1.77 20.22 -17.74
C LEU A 92 0.37 20.81 -17.94
N SER A 93 0.24 21.97 -18.58
CA SER A 93 -1.07 22.56 -18.88
C SER A 93 -1.93 21.68 -19.81
N ARG A 94 -1.32 20.80 -20.60
CA ARG A 94 -2.05 19.84 -21.46
C ARG A 94 -2.89 18.84 -20.66
N ILE A 95 -2.58 18.64 -19.37
CA ILE A 95 -3.36 17.78 -18.46
C ILE A 95 -4.80 18.30 -18.36
N ASP A 96 -5.00 19.61 -18.34
CA ASP A 96 -6.34 20.22 -18.25
C ASP A 96 -7.23 19.75 -19.40
N ALA A 97 -6.71 19.75 -20.63
CA ALA A 97 -7.45 19.31 -21.82
C ALA A 97 -7.76 17.81 -21.79
N VAL A 98 -6.82 16.97 -21.35
CA VAL A 98 -7.03 15.52 -21.25
C VAL A 98 -8.10 15.20 -20.20
N VAL A 99 -8.04 15.86 -19.04
CA VAL A 99 -9.02 15.67 -17.96
C VAL A 99 -10.38 16.19 -18.38
N ALA A 100 -10.46 17.38 -18.99
CA ALA A 100 -11.72 17.95 -19.50
C ALA A 100 -12.40 16.99 -20.48
N LYS A 101 -11.66 16.44 -21.45
CA LYS A 101 -12.18 15.44 -22.39
C LYS A 101 -12.72 14.19 -21.68
N GLY A 102 -12.04 13.71 -20.64
CA GLY A 102 -12.52 12.57 -19.84
C GLY A 102 -13.82 12.85 -19.09
N LEU A 103 -13.98 14.07 -18.56
CA LEU A 103 -15.19 14.53 -17.89
C LEU A 103 -16.36 14.69 -18.87
N GLU A 104 -16.13 15.33 -20.02
CA GLU A 104 -17.14 15.50 -21.09
C GLU A 104 -17.65 14.15 -21.61
N GLN A 105 -16.76 13.17 -21.71
CA GLN A 105 -17.09 11.80 -22.13
C GLN A 105 -17.73 10.96 -21.02
N GLY A 106 -17.93 11.51 -19.81
CA GLY A 106 -18.53 10.80 -18.68
C GLY A 106 -17.70 9.62 -18.16
N ARG A 107 -16.38 9.60 -18.41
CA ARG A 107 -15.49 8.49 -17.97
C ARG A 107 -15.24 8.51 -16.47
N MET A 108 -15.40 9.66 -15.84
CA MET A 108 -15.31 9.86 -14.40
C MET A 108 -16.12 11.09 -14.00
N PRO A 109 -16.67 11.15 -12.77
CA PRO A 109 -17.36 12.34 -12.27
C PRO A 109 -16.40 13.48 -11.91
N GLY A 110 -15.17 13.14 -11.51
CA GLY A 110 -14.14 14.06 -11.07
C GLY A 110 -12.84 13.33 -10.72
N CYS A 111 -11.75 14.07 -10.57
CA CYS A 111 -10.45 13.52 -10.17
C CYS A 111 -9.56 14.59 -9.53
N VAL A 112 -8.51 14.16 -8.84
CA VAL A 112 -7.38 15.01 -8.44
C VAL A 112 -6.13 14.50 -9.12
N VAL A 113 -5.41 15.38 -9.83
CA VAL A 113 -4.11 15.06 -10.42
C VAL A 113 -3.03 15.73 -9.59
N CYS A 114 -2.05 14.94 -9.13
CA CYS A 114 -0.88 15.41 -8.38
C CYS A 114 0.40 14.91 -9.06
N ILE A 115 1.36 15.81 -9.29
CA ILE A 115 2.66 15.48 -9.87
C ILE A 115 3.75 16.02 -8.95
N GLY A 116 4.60 15.12 -8.48
CA GLY A 116 5.80 15.42 -7.72
C GLY A 116 7.07 15.18 -8.52
N ARG A 117 8.08 16.03 -8.35
CA ARG A 117 9.43 15.82 -8.90
C ARG A 117 10.48 16.46 -7.99
N ARG A 118 11.58 15.75 -7.75
CA ARG A 118 12.72 16.22 -6.93
C ARG A 118 12.29 16.77 -5.55
N GLY A 119 11.35 16.11 -4.89
CA GLY A 119 10.88 16.50 -3.57
C GLY A 119 9.86 17.65 -3.54
N PHE A 120 9.36 18.10 -4.70
CA PHE A 120 8.34 19.16 -4.77
C PHE A 120 7.09 18.70 -5.52
N ILE A 121 5.93 19.19 -5.11
CA ILE A 121 4.70 19.14 -5.90
C ILE A 121 4.73 20.28 -6.92
N VAL A 122 4.67 19.96 -8.20
CA VAL A 122 4.66 20.95 -9.30
C VAL A 122 3.30 21.14 -9.95
N PHE A 123 2.40 20.18 -9.70
CA PHE A 123 1.03 20.24 -10.20
C PHE A 123 0.13 19.55 -9.19
N ARG A 124 -0.93 20.22 -8.74
CA ARG A 124 -2.00 19.61 -7.93
C ARG A 124 -3.30 20.32 -8.20
N LYS A 125 -4.22 19.68 -8.90
CA LYS A 125 -5.50 20.28 -9.31
C LYS A 125 -6.64 19.27 -9.18
N ALA A 126 -7.77 19.76 -8.70
CA ALA A 126 -9.03 19.03 -8.58
C ALA A 126 -9.95 19.41 -9.76
N TYR A 127 -10.65 18.42 -10.29
CA TYR A 127 -11.53 18.57 -11.45
C TYR A 127 -12.86 17.85 -11.21
N GLY A 128 -13.93 18.39 -11.81
CA GLY A 128 -15.26 17.78 -11.76
C GLY A 128 -15.86 17.76 -10.35
N PHE A 129 -16.52 16.65 -10.04
CA PHE A 129 -17.34 16.46 -8.84
C PHE A 129 -16.90 15.21 -8.09
N ARG A 130 -16.83 15.30 -6.75
CA ARG A 130 -16.62 14.13 -5.87
C ARG A 130 -17.91 13.34 -5.62
N GLN A 131 -19.05 13.98 -5.85
CA GLN A 131 -20.37 13.39 -5.70
C GLN A 131 -21.30 13.93 -6.79
N LEU A 132 -22.07 13.05 -7.42
CA LEU A 132 -23.10 13.45 -8.38
C LEU A 132 -24.50 13.47 -7.76
N LEU A 133 -24.76 12.55 -6.82
CA LEU A 133 -26.04 12.32 -6.17
C LEU A 133 -25.83 12.08 -4.67
N PRO A 134 -26.82 12.42 -3.80
CA PRO A 134 -28.08 13.08 -4.13
C PRO A 134 -27.89 14.56 -4.51
N LYS A 135 -26.78 15.17 -4.08
CA LYS A 135 -26.40 16.55 -4.40
C LYS A 135 -25.04 16.55 -5.08
N LYS A 136 -24.91 17.33 -6.16
CA LYS A 136 -23.62 17.53 -6.82
C LYS A 136 -22.67 18.30 -5.91
N GLU A 137 -21.49 17.74 -5.66
CA GLU A 137 -20.43 18.38 -4.86
C GLU A 137 -19.14 18.46 -5.64
N ARG A 138 -18.53 19.66 -5.67
CA ARG A 138 -17.28 19.89 -6.38
C ARG A 138 -16.15 19.07 -5.78
N MET A 139 -15.28 18.56 -6.65
CA MET A 139 -14.05 17.91 -6.24
C MET A 139 -13.15 18.89 -5.51
N THR A 140 -12.50 18.44 -4.44
CA THR A 140 -11.50 19.21 -3.69
C THR A 140 -10.18 18.45 -3.67
N SER A 141 -9.06 19.17 -3.55
CA SER A 141 -7.73 18.54 -3.62
C SER A 141 -7.41 17.61 -2.45
N ASP A 142 -8.20 17.69 -1.38
CA ASP A 142 -8.17 16.91 -0.13
C ASP A 142 -9.34 15.91 -0.03
N THR A 143 -10.09 15.70 -1.10
CA THR A 143 -11.11 14.64 -1.15
C THR A 143 -10.45 13.28 -0.89
N LEU A 144 -11.01 12.51 0.05
CA LEU A 144 -10.59 11.14 0.32
C LEU A 144 -11.15 10.21 -0.76
N PHE A 145 -10.29 9.32 -1.26
CA PHE A 145 -10.65 8.30 -2.24
C PHE A 145 -10.45 6.93 -1.61
N ASP A 146 -11.34 5.99 -1.93
CA ASP A 146 -11.05 4.58 -1.77
C ASP A 146 -9.93 4.21 -2.76
N LEU A 147 -8.78 3.82 -2.21
CA LEU A 147 -7.60 3.47 -2.99
C LEU A 147 -7.63 2.03 -3.49
N ALA A 148 -8.60 1.23 -3.02
CA ALA A 148 -8.81 -0.17 -3.39
C ALA A 148 -7.48 -0.93 -3.41
N SER A 149 -7.13 -1.53 -4.55
CA SER A 149 -5.92 -2.34 -4.71
C SER A 149 -4.59 -1.59 -4.51
N LEU A 150 -4.54 -0.26 -4.52
CA LEU A 150 -3.33 0.47 -4.12
C LEU A 150 -2.98 0.24 -2.63
N THR A 151 -3.95 -0.19 -1.82
CA THR A 151 -3.72 -0.60 -0.43
C THR A 151 -2.71 -1.75 -0.33
N LYS A 152 -2.67 -2.65 -1.32
CA LYS A 152 -1.75 -3.80 -1.35
C LYS A 152 -0.28 -3.37 -1.26
N PRO A 153 0.27 -2.58 -2.20
CA PRO A 153 1.66 -2.14 -2.12
C PRO A 153 1.87 -1.09 -1.03
N VAL A 154 0.93 -0.16 -0.82
CA VAL A 154 1.16 0.99 0.09
C VAL A 154 1.09 0.58 1.56
N ALA A 155 0.10 -0.22 1.94
CA ALA A 155 -0.12 -0.62 3.33
C ALA A 155 0.39 -2.04 3.60
N THR A 156 -0.19 -3.06 2.94
CA THR A 156 0.05 -4.46 3.31
C THR A 156 1.49 -4.91 3.02
N ALA A 157 1.96 -4.74 1.78
CA ALA A 157 3.32 -5.16 1.40
C ALA A 157 4.38 -4.39 2.17
N THR A 158 4.23 -3.06 2.32
CA THR A 158 5.11 -2.25 3.17
C THR A 158 5.14 -2.77 4.61
N SER A 159 3.98 -3.12 5.17
CA SER A 159 3.89 -3.66 6.53
C SER A 159 4.63 -4.98 6.68
N ILE A 160 4.47 -5.89 5.71
CA ILE A 160 5.22 -7.15 5.66
C ILE A 160 6.73 -6.88 5.58
N MET A 161 7.16 -5.98 4.71
CA MET A 161 8.58 -5.64 4.58
C MET A 161 9.15 -5.00 5.85
N LEU A 162 8.39 -4.20 6.58
CA LEU A 162 8.80 -3.67 7.88
C LEU A 162 8.99 -4.79 8.92
N LEU A 163 8.12 -5.80 8.93
CA LEU A 163 8.28 -6.97 9.80
C LEU A 163 9.53 -7.80 9.41
N VAL A 164 9.82 -7.90 8.10
CA VAL A 164 11.05 -8.52 7.59
C VAL A 164 12.30 -7.74 8.05
N GLU A 165 12.31 -6.41 7.89
CA GLU A 165 13.42 -5.56 8.32
C GLU A 165 13.67 -5.64 9.84
N ARG A 166 12.61 -5.84 10.63
CA ARG A 166 12.69 -6.04 12.08
C ARG A 166 13.09 -7.46 12.48
N GLY A 167 13.30 -8.36 11.52
CA GLY A 167 13.65 -9.76 11.77
C GLY A 167 12.54 -10.58 12.42
N GLN A 168 11.29 -10.13 12.33
CA GLN A 168 10.14 -10.83 12.93
C GLN A 168 9.61 -11.96 12.04
N ILE A 169 9.83 -11.85 10.73
CA ILE A 169 9.49 -12.84 9.70
C ILE A 169 10.55 -12.81 8.60
N ARG A 170 10.58 -13.84 7.74
CA ARG A 170 11.38 -13.88 6.51
C ARG A 170 10.47 -14.14 5.33
N LEU A 171 10.83 -13.63 4.15
CA LEU A 171 10.05 -13.84 2.92
C LEU A 171 9.88 -15.32 2.54
N ARG A 172 10.83 -16.17 2.94
CA ARG A 172 10.83 -17.61 2.68
C ARG A 172 10.14 -18.43 3.77
N ASP A 173 9.66 -17.79 4.85
CA ASP A 173 8.86 -18.50 5.83
C ASP A 173 7.56 -18.96 5.16
N GLU A 174 7.06 -20.11 5.60
CA GLU A 174 5.74 -20.59 5.24
C GLU A 174 4.71 -19.71 5.95
N VAL A 175 3.62 -19.39 5.27
CA VAL A 175 2.52 -18.63 5.90
C VAL A 175 1.93 -19.45 7.06
N ALA A 176 1.93 -20.78 6.92
CA ALA A 176 1.46 -21.71 7.94
C ALA A 176 2.26 -21.65 9.25
N ASP A 177 3.54 -21.24 9.22
CA ASP A 177 4.35 -21.03 10.43
C ASP A 177 3.76 -19.96 11.36
N HIS A 178 3.05 -18.98 10.78
CA HIS A 178 2.47 -17.83 11.49
C HIS A 178 0.95 -17.92 11.60
N ILE A 179 0.32 -18.65 10.69
CA ILE A 179 -1.13 -18.86 10.62
C ILE A 179 -1.37 -20.37 10.35
N PRO A 180 -1.27 -21.23 11.36
CA PRO A 180 -1.42 -22.68 11.19
C PRO A 180 -2.72 -23.08 10.49
N GLU A 181 -3.80 -22.33 10.73
CA GLU A 181 -5.11 -22.58 10.13
C GLU A 181 -5.12 -22.40 8.60
N PHE A 182 -4.16 -21.64 8.04
CA PHE A 182 -4.01 -21.48 6.59
C PHE A 182 -3.36 -22.72 5.94
N GLY A 183 -2.50 -23.44 6.66
CA GLY A 183 -1.77 -24.62 6.21
C GLY A 183 -2.63 -25.87 6.07
N GLN A 184 -3.65 -25.78 5.21
CA GLN A 184 -4.56 -26.87 4.89
C GLN A 184 -4.86 -26.90 3.39
N ASN A 185 -5.38 -28.02 2.89
CA ASN A 185 -5.85 -28.15 1.50
C ASN A 185 -4.77 -27.85 0.44
N GLY A 186 -3.50 -28.20 0.70
CA GLY A 186 -2.39 -28.00 -0.24
C GLY A 186 -1.77 -26.60 -0.17
N LYS A 187 -1.83 -25.96 1.00
CA LYS A 187 -1.31 -24.61 1.27
C LYS A 187 -0.20 -24.57 2.32
N GLU A 188 0.24 -25.73 2.78
CA GLU A 188 1.22 -25.92 3.84
C GLU A 188 2.52 -25.20 3.50
N ASP A 189 3.04 -25.42 2.29
CA ASP A 189 4.34 -24.88 1.84
C ASP A 189 4.25 -23.50 1.17
N ILE A 190 3.10 -22.81 1.24
CA ILE A 190 2.96 -21.49 0.61
C ILE A 190 3.77 -20.47 1.41
N THR A 191 4.73 -19.83 0.75
CA THR A 191 5.60 -18.82 1.38
C THR A 191 4.99 -17.42 1.36
N ILE A 192 5.47 -16.56 2.27
CA ILE A 192 5.11 -15.14 2.32
C ILE A 192 5.45 -14.43 0.99
N GLU A 193 6.61 -14.73 0.40
CA GLU A 193 7.02 -14.22 -0.92
C GLU A 193 6.01 -14.58 -2.00
N GLN A 194 5.57 -15.84 -2.06
CA GLN A 194 4.61 -16.29 -3.05
C GLN A 194 3.26 -15.55 -2.92
N LEU A 195 2.80 -15.21 -1.71
CA LEU A 195 1.61 -14.38 -1.58
C LEU A 195 1.86 -12.94 -2.05
N LEU A 196 2.99 -12.33 -1.68
CA LEU A 196 3.35 -10.97 -2.09
C LEU A 196 3.48 -10.84 -3.61
N THR A 197 3.97 -11.88 -4.28
CA THR A 197 4.16 -11.91 -5.73
C THR A 197 2.99 -12.54 -6.48
N HIS A 198 1.84 -12.77 -5.82
CA HIS A 198 0.65 -13.35 -6.43
C HIS A 198 0.85 -14.73 -7.06
N GLN A 199 1.70 -15.56 -6.45
CA GLN A 199 2.03 -16.92 -6.87
C GLN A 199 1.52 -18.00 -5.90
N GLY A 200 0.72 -17.66 -4.90
CA GLY A 200 0.14 -18.65 -3.97
C GLY A 200 -0.94 -19.57 -4.58
N GLY A 201 -1.28 -19.43 -5.86
CA GLY A 201 -2.29 -20.24 -6.53
C GLY A 201 -3.75 -20.01 -6.08
N LEU A 202 -3.99 -19.00 -5.25
CA LEU A 202 -5.31 -18.65 -4.71
C LEU A 202 -6.20 -18.00 -5.77
N ILE A 203 -7.51 -18.01 -5.50
CA ILE A 203 -8.49 -17.34 -6.35
C ILE A 203 -8.32 -15.81 -6.31
N PRO A 204 -8.70 -15.08 -7.38
CA PRO A 204 -8.61 -13.63 -7.42
C PRO A 204 -9.37 -12.95 -6.27
N ASP A 205 -10.61 -13.36 -6.03
CA ASP A 205 -11.53 -12.76 -5.07
C ASP A 205 -12.56 -13.78 -4.55
N ASN A 206 -13.19 -13.45 -3.42
CA ASN A 206 -14.33 -14.19 -2.90
C ASN A 206 -15.63 -13.43 -3.21
N PRO A 207 -16.75 -14.14 -3.44
CA PRO A 207 -18.07 -13.52 -3.47
C PRO A 207 -18.34 -12.65 -2.24
N LEU A 208 -18.97 -11.49 -2.42
CA LEU A 208 -19.35 -10.61 -1.30
C LEU A 208 -20.22 -11.31 -0.24
N ALA A 209 -20.96 -12.36 -0.63
CA ALA A 209 -21.74 -13.17 0.30
C ALA A 209 -20.89 -13.87 1.37
N ASP A 210 -19.63 -14.19 1.07
CA ASP A 210 -18.73 -14.90 1.99
C ASP A 210 -18.30 -14.04 3.18
N TYR A 211 -18.54 -12.72 3.14
CA TYR A 211 -18.21 -11.77 4.20
C TYR A 211 -19.41 -11.41 5.09
N LYS A 212 -20.62 -11.90 4.78
CA LYS A 212 -21.85 -11.52 5.49
C LYS A 212 -21.90 -11.95 6.96
N ASP A 213 -21.21 -13.03 7.30
CA ASP A 213 -21.20 -13.62 8.65
C ASP A 213 -20.06 -13.09 9.53
N GLY A 214 -19.46 -11.96 9.13
CA GLY A 214 -18.38 -11.32 9.87
C GLY A 214 -16.98 -11.74 9.45
N PRO A 215 -15.96 -10.99 9.89
CA PRO A 215 -14.57 -11.16 9.45
C PRO A 215 -13.97 -12.50 9.87
N GLU A 216 -14.36 -13.05 11.02
CA GLU A 216 -13.86 -14.34 11.52
C GLU A 216 -14.30 -15.48 10.60
N LYS A 217 -15.59 -15.53 10.23
CA LYS A 217 -16.12 -16.53 9.30
C LYS A 217 -15.59 -16.35 7.88
N ALA A 218 -15.40 -15.11 7.43
CA ALA A 218 -14.73 -14.85 6.17
C ALA A 218 -13.31 -15.41 6.16
N MET A 219 -12.57 -15.24 7.26
CA MET A 219 -11.21 -15.76 7.37
C MET A 219 -11.16 -17.29 7.40
N GLU A 220 -12.06 -17.93 8.16
CA GLU A 220 -12.21 -19.41 8.14
C GLU A 220 -12.44 -19.93 6.71
N ARG A 221 -13.32 -19.27 5.94
CA ARG A 221 -13.59 -19.62 4.53
C ARG A 221 -12.36 -19.43 3.66
N ILE A 222 -11.64 -18.32 3.82
CA ILE A 222 -10.39 -18.04 3.10
C ILE A 222 -9.34 -19.11 3.38
N PHE A 223 -9.18 -19.51 4.63
CA PHE A 223 -8.24 -20.55 5.03
C PHE A 223 -8.62 -21.93 4.49
N ALA A 224 -9.91 -22.21 4.34
CA ALA A 224 -10.38 -23.47 3.75
C ALA A 224 -10.21 -23.54 2.22
N LEU A 225 -9.87 -22.45 1.52
CA LEU A 225 -9.73 -22.46 0.06
C LEU A 225 -8.64 -23.44 -0.42
N LYS A 226 -8.89 -24.12 -1.54
CA LYS A 226 -7.89 -24.93 -2.24
C LYS A 226 -7.25 -24.09 -3.37
N PRO A 227 -5.91 -24.09 -3.53
CA PRO A 227 -5.26 -23.48 -4.67
C PRO A 227 -5.82 -24.01 -6.00
N LYS A 228 -6.01 -23.12 -6.98
CA LYS A 228 -6.46 -23.47 -8.33
C LYS A 228 -5.35 -24.03 -9.20
N VAL A 229 -4.11 -23.73 -8.82
CA VAL A 229 -2.87 -24.17 -9.46
C VAL A 229 -1.86 -24.43 -8.37
N GLU A 230 -0.83 -25.21 -8.68
CA GLU A 230 0.28 -25.45 -7.76
C GLU A 230 0.95 -24.12 -7.35
N PRO A 231 1.11 -23.84 -6.05
CA PRO A 231 1.79 -22.64 -5.59
C PRO A 231 3.19 -22.48 -6.18
N GLY A 232 3.60 -21.25 -6.46
CA GLY A 232 4.89 -20.91 -7.09
C GLY A 232 4.93 -21.09 -8.61
N THR A 233 3.94 -21.72 -9.24
CA THR A 233 4.01 -22.04 -10.68
C THR A 233 3.43 -20.96 -11.60
N ARG A 234 2.50 -20.15 -11.11
CA ARG A 234 1.78 -19.15 -11.94
C ARG A 234 1.45 -17.89 -11.16
N PHE A 235 1.51 -16.76 -11.85
CA PHE A 235 0.98 -15.49 -11.37
C PHE A 235 -0.55 -15.43 -11.53
N ILE A 236 -1.27 -15.24 -10.42
CA ILE A 236 -2.71 -14.98 -10.35
C ILE A 236 -2.92 -13.80 -9.41
N TYR A 237 -3.24 -12.63 -9.97
CA TYR A 237 -3.56 -11.45 -9.17
C TYR A 237 -4.71 -11.75 -8.20
N THR A 238 -4.49 -11.57 -6.91
CA THR A 238 -5.38 -12.04 -5.84
C THR A 238 -5.51 -11.04 -4.71
N ASP A 239 -6.75 -10.79 -4.33
CA ASP A 239 -7.15 -10.06 -3.12
C ASP A 239 -7.05 -10.98 -1.91
N VAL A 240 -7.45 -12.24 -2.06
CA VAL A 240 -7.41 -13.27 -1.00
C VAL A 240 -6.00 -13.43 -0.43
N GLY A 241 -4.98 -13.53 -1.28
CA GLY A 241 -3.59 -13.62 -0.81
C GLY A 241 -3.16 -12.41 0.02
N PHE A 242 -3.64 -11.22 -0.33
CA PHE A 242 -3.34 -9.99 0.43
C PHE A 242 -4.17 -9.84 1.69
N ILE A 243 -5.37 -10.41 1.76
CA ILE A 243 -6.14 -10.53 3.00
C ILE A 243 -5.40 -11.42 4.01
N VAL A 244 -4.85 -12.56 3.55
CA VAL A 244 -4.03 -13.45 4.38
C VAL A 244 -2.76 -12.73 4.86
N LEU A 245 -2.10 -11.95 4.01
CA LEU A 245 -0.95 -11.13 4.43
C LEU A 245 -1.33 -10.06 5.46
N GLY A 246 -2.52 -9.45 5.35
CA GLY A 246 -3.04 -8.54 6.37
C GLY A 246 -3.25 -9.21 7.72
N GLU A 247 -3.77 -10.44 7.72
CA GLU A 247 -3.90 -11.27 8.92
C GLU A 247 -2.53 -11.68 9.49
N LEU A 248 -1.54 -11.96 8.64
CA LEU A 248 -0.18 -12.25 9.07
C LEU A 248 0.43 -11.05 9.81
N VAL A 249 0.25 -9.83 9.28
CA VAL A 249 0.66 -8.60 9.99
C VAL A 249 0.01 -8.53 11.37
N ARG A 250 -1.29 -8.84 11.48
CA ARG A 250 -2.00 -8.84 12.76
C ARG A 250 -1.44 -9.85 13.75
N ARG A 251 -1.19 -11.08 13.31
CA ARG A 251 -0.66 -12.18 14.14
C ARG A 251 0.74 -11.89 14.66
N VAL A 252 1.62 -11.42 13.79
CA VAL A 252 3.04 -11.16 14.13
C VAL A 252 3.19 -9.88 14.96
N SER A 253 2.43 -8.83 14.67
CA SER A 253 2.58 -7.53 15.34
C SER A 253 1.68 -7.32 16.55
N GLY A 254 0.63 -8.15 16.70
CA GLY A 254 -0.44 -7.95 17.69
C GLY A 254 -1.35 -6.75 17.41
N ARG A 255 -1.22 -6.08 16.24
CA ARG A 255 -1.99 -4.89 15.87
C ARG A 255 -2.72 -5.12 14.54
N PRO A 256 -3.98 -4.68 14.38
CA PRO A 256 -4.66 -4.80 13.09
C PRO A 256 -3.93 -3.95 12.03
N LEU A 257 -4.05 -4.35 10.76
CA LEU A 257 -3.28 -3.77 9.65
C LEU A 257 -3.46 -2.23 9.54
N ASP A 258 -4.68 -1.73 9.72
CA ASP A 258 -5.01 -0.31 9.65
C ASP A 258 -4.35 0.52 10.76
N VAL A 259 -3.99 -0.13 11.87
CA VAL A 259 -3.27 0.46 12.99
C VAL A 259 -1.76 0.31 12.80
N PHE A 260 -1.29 -0.84 12.29
CA PHE A 260 0.13 -1.07 12.05
C PHE A 260 0.70 -0.20 10.92
N ALA A 261 -0.09 0.04 9.86
CA ALA A 261 0.34 0.78 8.67
C ALA A 261 0.33 2.32 8.81
N ARG A 262 -0.03 2.85 9.98
CA ARG A 262 0.02 4.29 10.31
C ARG A 262 1.35 4.65 10.93
#